data_AF-A0A2G6DT23-F1
#
_entry.id   AF-A0A2G6DT23-F1
#
_cell.length_a   1.000
_cell.length_b   1.000
_cell.length_c   1.000
_cell.angle_alpha   90.00
_cell.angle_beta   90.00
_cell.angle_gamma   90.00
#
_symmetry.space_group_name_H-M   'P 1'
#
loop_
_entity.id
_entity.type
_entity.pdbx_description
1 polymer ?
#
loop_
_entity_poly.entity_id
_entity_poly.type
_entity_poly.pdbx_seq_one_letter_code
_entity_poly.pdbx_strand_id
1 'polypeptide(L)'
;MADALARLDDARGGERLEAVVAGVEAHVCLAQTALGLIETGRRVWIVADASGSRHQHDRDAAIARLRDAGARIVTAEMVAFEWLGTAGHESFKTVSRMVKNL
;
A
#
# COMPACT_ATOMS: atom_id res chain seq x y z
N MET A 1 13.13 -16.89 10.49
CA MET A 1 12.25 -16.40 9.39
C MET A 1 10.76 -16.65 9.68
N ALA A 2 10.36 -16.94 10.94
CA ALA A 2 8.97 -17.17 11.35
C ALA A 2 8.41 -16.06 12.27
N ASP A 3 9.15 -14.96 12.46
CA ASP A 3 8.92 -14.01 13.56
C ASP A 3 8.62 -12.57 13.10
N ALA A 4 8.46 -12.33 11.79
CA ALA A 4 8.15 -11.00 11.26
C ALA A 4 6.63 -10.70 11.22
N LEU A 5 5.77 -11.72 11.35
CA LEU A 5 4.31 -11.58 11.27
C LEU A 5 3.65 -11.38 12.64
N ALA A 6 4.35 -11.65 13.74
CA ALA A 6 3.78 -11.73 15.10
C ALA A 6 3.57 -10.37 15.81
N ARG A 7 3.49 -9.24 15.09
CA ARG A 7 3.28 -7.90 15.70
C ARG A 7 2.17 -7.06 15.06
N LEU A 8 1.19 -7.68 14.42
CA LEU A 8 -0.01 -6.97 13.95
C LEU A 8 -1.20 -7.03 14.93
N ASP A 9 -1.03 -7.63 16.10
CA ASP A 9 -2.07 -7.66 17.12
C ASP A 9 -2.00 -6.40 18.01
N ASP A 10 -3.00 -5.53 17.89
CA ASP A 10 -3.93 -5.20 18.99
C ASP A 10 -4.77 -3.96 18.60
N ALA A 11 -6.04 -4.20 18.27
CA ALA A 11 -7.05 -3.14 18.20
C ALA A 11 -8.33 -3.64 18.87
N ARG A 12 -8.39 -3.44 20.19
CA ARG A 12 -9.60 -3.14 20.97
C ARG A 12 -10.88 -3.06 20.12
N GLY A 13 -11.58 -4.18 19.95
CA GLY A 13 -13.00 -4.26 19.61
C GLY A 13 -13.48 -3.64 18.29
N GLY A 14 -12.60 -3.30 17.36
CA GLY A 14 -12.95 -2.84 16.02
C GLY A 14 -11.73 -2.87 15.13
N GLU A 15 -11.71 -3.75 14.13
CA GLU A 15 -10.55 -3.89 13.24
C GLU A 15 -10.17 -2.54 12.64
N ARG A 16 -8.92 -2.12 12.87
CA ARG A 16 -8.39 -0.89 12.27
C ARG A 16 -8.34 -1.09 10.76
N LEU A 17 -9.32 -0.53 10.06
CA LEU A 17 -9.48 -0.69 8.61
C LEU A 17 -8.22 -0.20 7.87
N GLU A 18 -7.73 -1.03 6.96
CA GLU A 18 -6.60 -0.71 6.09
C GLU A 18 -7.08 -0.30 4.70
N ALA A 19 -6.32 0.57 4.03
CA ALA A 19 -6.58 0.98 2.66
C ALA A 19 -5.29 0.88 1.84
N VAL A 20 -5.36 0.13 0.72
CA VAL A 20 -4.32 0.11 -0.32
C VAL A 20 -4.77 1.08 -1.42
N VAL A 21 -3.95 2.09 -1.69
CA VAL A 21 -4.28 3.20 -2.58
C VAL A 21 -3.26 3.31 -3.70
N ALA A 22 -3.76 3.39 -4.93
CA ALA A 22 -3.00 3.52 -6.16
C ALA A 22 -3.78 4.40 -7.15
N GLY A 23 -3.11 4.95 -8.17
CA GLY A 23 -3.76 5.70 -9.25
C GLY A 23 -3.11 7.04 -9.60
N VAL A 24 -3.88 7.86 -10.32
CA VAL A 24 -3.47 9.17 -10.83
C VAL A 24 -4.57 10.20 -10.54
N GLU A 25 -4.26 11.47 -10.26
CA GLU A 25 -2.93 12.05 -10.12
C GLU A 25 -2.43 12.00 -8.67
N ALA A 26 -1.22 11.46 -8.48
CA ALA A 26 -0.58 11.23 -7.18
C ALA A 26 -0.60 12.48 -6.28
N HIS A 27 -0.30 13.65 -6.86
CA HIS A 27 -0.23 14.92 -6.15
C HIS A 27 -1.57 15.64 -5.95
N VAL A 28 -2.64 15.16 -6.58
CA VAL A 28 -3.98 15.77 -6.52
C VAL A 28 -4.95 14.88 -5.76
N CYS A 29 -5.72 14.04 -6.46
CA CYS A 29 -6.81 13.28 -5.87
C CYS A 29 -6.30 12.12 -5.00
N LEU A 30 -5.19 11.48 -5.36
CA LEU A 30 -4.62 10.39 -4.58
C LEU A 30 -4.10 10.91 -3.24
N ALA A 31 -3.30 11.98 -3.24
CA ALA A 31 -2.80 12.58 -2.01
C ALA A 31 -3.93 13.04 -1.09
N GLN A 32 -4.94 13.74 -1.63
CA GLN A 32 -6.10 14.20 -0.83
C GLN A 32 -6.87 13.03 -0.24
N THR A 33 -7.11 11.97 -1.01
CA THR A 33 -7.81 10.76 -0.54
C THR A 33 -7.02 10.06 0.57
N ALA A 34 -5.72 9.84 0.35
CA ALA A 34 -4.86 9.18 1.32
C ALA A 34 -4.75 9.96 2.63
N LEU A 35 -4.60 11.29 2.56
CA LEU A 35 -4.59 12.15 3.74
C LEU A 35 -5.91 12.08 4.52
N GLY A 36 -7.06 12.15 3.84
CA GLY A 36 -8.36 12.00 4.49
C GLY A 36 -8.54 10.64 5.16
N LEU A 37 -8.08 9.56 4.53
CA LEU A 37 -8.10 8.22 5.13
C LEU A 37 -7.22 8.15 6.40
N ILE A 38 -6.02 8.75 6.36
CA ILE A 38 -5.12 8.84 7.53
C ILE A 38 -5.78 9.64 8.66
N GLU A 39 -6.42 10.77 8.36
CA GLU A 39 -7.13 11.60 9.35
C GLU A 39 -8.26 10.83 10.04
N THR A 40 -8.91 9.90 9.35
CA THR A 40 -9.91 8.99 9.94
C THR A 40 -9.32 7.83 10.77
N GLY A 41 -8.00 7.79 10.94
CA GLY A 41 -7.29 6.78 11.74
C GLY A 41 -7.01 5.44 11.02
N ARG A 42 -7.22 5.38 9.70
CA ARG A 42 -6.96 4.18 8.89
C ARG A 42 -5.46 4.00 8.64
N ARG A 43 -5.02 2.75 8.50
CA ARG A 43 -3.67 2.46 7.97
C ARG A 43 -3.72 2.56 6.45
N VAL A 44 -2.89 3.43 5.89
CA VAL A 44 -2.85 3.67 4.44
C VAL A 44 -1.54 3.18 3.86
N TRP A 45 -1.67 2.43 2.77
CA TRP A 45 -0.57 1.87 1.98
C TRP A 45 -0.63 2.48 0.58
N ILE A 46 0.40 3.20 0.16
CA ILE A 46 0.50 3.79 -1.18
C ILE A 46 1.31 2.87 -2.08
N VAL A 47 0.72 2.42 -3.17
CA VAL A 47 1.36 1.56 -4.17
C VAL A 47 2.12 2.44 -5.18
N ALA A 48 3.42 2.63 -4.96
CA ALA A 48 4.22 3.65 -5.64
C ALA A 48 4.39 3.40 -7.15
N ASP A 49 4.60 2.15 -7.55
CA ASP A 49 4.74 1.69 -8.94
C ASP A 49 3.39 1.67 -9.69
N ALA A 50 2.27 1.71 -8.96
CA ALA A 50 0.93 1.88 -9.50
C ALA A 50 0.37 3.31 -9.30
N SER A 51 1.22 4.27 -8.94
CA SER A 51 0.85 5.68 -8.73
C SER A 51 1.61 6.61 -9.67
N GLY A 52 0.91 7.58 -10.25
CA GLY A 52 1.48 8.43 -11.30
C GLY A 52 1.03 9.89 -11.23
N SER A 53 1.77 10.76 -11.90
CA SER A 53 1.39 12.14 -12.18
C SER A 53 1.92 12.52 -13.55
N ARG A 54 1.43 13.62 -14.12
CA ARG A 54 1.92 14.12 -15.42
C ARG A 54 3.43 14.37 -15.41
N HIS A 55 3.97 14.89 -14.31
CA HIS A 55 5.40 15.02 -14.12
C HIS A 55 5.89 14.15 -12.97
N GLN A 56 7.10 13.61 -13.12
CA GLN A 56 7.71 12.75 -12.10
C GLN A 56 7.97 13.50 -10.80
N HIS A 57 8.37 14.78 -10.87
CA HIS A 57 8.60 15.60 -9.68
C HIS A 57 7.33 15.75 -8.82
N ASP A 58 6.17 15.93 -9.45
CA ASP A 58 4.88 16.02 -8.76
C ASP A 58 4.57 14.70 -8.03
N ARG A 59 4.76 13.57 -8.71
CA ARG A 59 4.57 12.23 -8.12
C ARG A 59 5.48 12.03 -6.91
N ASP A 60 6.76 12.30 -7.05
CA ASP A 60 7.76 12.02 -6.01
C ASP A 60 7.56 12.92 -4.79
N ALA A 61 7.21 14.20 -5.00
CA ALA A 61 6.84 15.11 -3.93
C ALA A 61 5.59 14.64 -3.16
N ALA A 62 4.57 14.14 -3.87
CA ALA A 62 3.37 13.59 -3.25
C ALA A 62 3.65 12.33 -2.43
N ILE A 63 4.43 11.40 -2.96
CA ILE A 63 4.82 10.17 -2.26
C ILE A 63 5.63 10.50 -0.99
N ALA A 64 6.57 11.44 -1.07
CA ALA A 64 7.32 11.89 0.10
C ALA A 64 6.39 12.49 1.16
N ARG A 65 5.50 13.40 0.77
CA ARG A 65 4.50 14.00 1.66
C ARG A 65 3.61 12.95 2.34
N LEU A 66 3.13 11.95 1.59
CA LEU A 66 2.28 10.89 2.14
C LEU A 66 3.05 9.99 3.11
N ARG A 67 4.32 9.69 2.82
CA ARG A 67 5.21 8.99 3.75
C ARG A 67 5.33 9.75 5.07
N ASP A 68 5.61 11.05 4.99
CA ASP A 68 5.76 11.91 6.17
C ASP A 68 4.45 12.05 6.97
N ALA A 69 3.30 11.96 6.29
CA ALA A 69 1.98 11.93 6.91
C ALA A 69 1.63 10.57 7.56
N GLY A 70 2.49 9.55 7.45
CA GLY A 70 2.30 8.24 8.07
C GLY A 70 1.77 7.14 7.15
N ALA A 71 1.67 7.40 5.84
CA ALA A 71 1.39 6.34 4.87
C ALA A 71 2.61 5.41 4.70
N ARG A 72 2.35 4.11 4.52
CA ARG A 72 3.38 3.14 4.16
C ARG A 72 3.53 3.10 2.65
N ILE A 73 4.75 3.21 2.14
CA ILE A 73 5.01 3.18 0.70
C ILE A 73 5.42 1.75 0.31
N VAL A 74 4.70 1.15 -0.62
CA VAL A 74 4.86 -0.25 -1.07
C VAL A 74 4.83 -0.33 -2.59
N THR A 75 5.14 -1.51 -3.13
CA THR A 75 4.93 -1.84 -4.55
C THR A 75 3.74 -2.78 -4.72
N ALA A 76 3.24 -2.90 -5.95
CA ALA A 76 2.14 -3.83 -6.25
C ALA A 76 2.54 -5.28 -5.95
N GLU A 77 3.80 -5.64 -6.20
CA GLU A 77 4.36 -6.96 -5.89
C GLU A 77 4.41 -7.22 -4.37
N MET A 78 4.83 -6.22 -3.56
CA MET A 78 4.82 -6.33 -2.09
C MET A 78 3.41 -6.63 -1.58
N VAL A 79 2.42 -5.84 -2.01
CA VAL A 79 1.01 -6.04 -1.61
C VAL A 79 0.52 -7.44 -1.97
N ALA A 80 0.78 -7.88 -3.21
CA ALA A 80 0.31 -9.16 -3.70
C ALA A 80 0.86 -10.34 -2.87
N PHE A 81 2.15 -10.33 -2.54
CA PHE A 81 2.77 -11.40 -1.76
C PHE A 81 2.49 -11.30 -0.26
N GLU A 82 2.33 -10.09 0.29
CA GLU A 82 1.88 -9.92 1.68
C GLU A 82 0.48 -10.50 1.89
N TRP A 83 -0.45 -10.30 0.95
CA TRP A 83 -1.78 -10.93 1.03
C TRP A 83 -1.76 -12.45 0.92
N LEU A 84 -0.82 -13.02 0.17
CA LEU A 84 -0.67 -14.48 0.13
C LEU A 84 -0.11 -15.06 1.43
N GLY A 85 0.72 -14.30 2.16
CA GLY A 85 1.35 -14.67 3.42
C GLY A 85 2.39 -15.81 3.35
N THR A 86 2.30 -16.70 2.37
CA THR A 86 3.18 -17.86 2.20
C THR A 86 3.30 -18.29 0.74
N ALA A 87 4.47 -18.81 0.35
CA ALA A 87 4.70 -19.40 -0.96
C ALA A 87 3.92 -20.73 -1.17
N GLY A 88 3.42 -21.34 -0.10
CA GLY A 88 2.57 -22.53 -0.15
C GLY A 88 1.09 -22.23 -0.46
N HIS A 89 0.70 -20.96 -0.60
CA HIS A 89 -0.68 -20.57 -0.85
C HIS A 89 -1.17 -21.11 -2.20
N GLU A 90 -2.42 -21.61 -2.28
CA GLU A 90 -2.98 -22.21 -3.51
C GLU A 90 -2.89 -21.28 -4.73
N SER A 91 -3.16 -19.99 -4.51
CA SER A 91 -3.07 -18.93 -5.51
C SER A 91 -1.66 -18.45 -5.85
N PHE A 92 -0.60 -18.96 -5.18
CA PHE A 92 0.78 -18.45 -5.35
C PHE A 92 1.23 -18.46 -6.81
N LYS A 93 1.04 -19.59 -7.51
CA LYS A 93 1.46 -19.71 -8.92
C LYS A 93 0.71 -18.75 -9.84
N THR A 94 -0.56 -18.48 -9.54
CA THR A 94 -1.39 -17.54 -10.31
C THR A 94 -0.90 -16.12 -10.10
N VAL A 95 -0.77 -15.67 -8.85
CA VAL A 95 -0.29 -14.33 -8.52
C VAL A 95 1.14 -14.11 -8.99
N SER A 96 2.04 -15.09 -8.78
CA SER A 96 3.43 -15.03 -9.26
C SER A 96 3.51 -14.84 -10.78
N ARG A 97 2.55 -15.37 -11.55
CA ARG A 97 2.48 -15.14 -12.99
C ARG A 97 1.98 -13.74 -13.34
N MET A 98 1.05 -13.19 -12.56
CA MET A 98 0.53 -11.83 -12.76
C MET A 98 1.59 -10.77 -12.49
N VAL A 99 2.33 -10.88 -11.37
CA VAL A 99 3.32 -9.87 -10.97
C VAL A 99 4.56 -9.81 -11.86
N LYS A 100 4.92 -10.91 -12.53
CA LYS A 100 6.06 -10.96 -13.47
C LYS A 100 5.91 -10.04 -14.69
N ASN A 101 4.69 -9.62 -15.00
CA ASN A 101 4.35 -8.81 -16.16
C ASN A 101 3.85 -7.41 -15.78
N LEU A 102 4.05 -6.99 -14.53
CA LEU A 102 3.78 -5.63 -14.08
C LEU A 102 4.81 -4.62 -14.62
#